data_AF-A0AAE8IMN5-F1
#
_entry.id   AF-A0AAE8IMN5-F1
#
_cell.length_a   1.000
_cell.length_b   1.000
_cell.length_c   1.000
_cell.angle_alpha   90.00
_cell.angle_beta   90.00
_cell.angle_gamma   90.00
#
_symmetry.space_group_name_H-M   'P 1'
#
loop_
_entity.id
_entity.type
_entity.pdbx_description
1 polymer ?
#
loop_
_entity_poly.entity_id
_entity_poly.type
_entity_poly.pdbx_seq_one_letter_code
_entity_poly.pdbx_strand_id
1 'polypeptide(L)'
;MNLPSNKDELVTQLHQQIDEASRNIDELKLQANLAKAEARSAFEANIATLESQKVKLQEQVNHLKHSTDNAWQELAEGCQKSWHEFQSAVQKAIAQFKA
;
A
#
# COMPACT_ATOMS: atom_id res chain seq x y z
N MET A 1 5.81 -3.38 14.23
CA MET A 1 6.81 -4.22 13.52
C MET A 1 8.18 -3.79 14.00
N ASN A 2 9.11 -4.73 14.18
CA ASN A 2 10.52 -4.38 14.36
C ASN A 2 11.13 -4.03 13.00
N LEU A 3 12.06 -3.08 12.97
CA LEU A 3 12.84 -2.80 11.77
C LEU A 3 13.68 -4.06 11.43
N PRO A 4 13.71 -4.52 10.16
CA PRO A 4 14.60 -5.59 9.72
C PRO A 4 16.07 -5.27 9.97
N SER A 5 16.92 -6.29 10.01
CA SER A 5 18.34 -6.11 10.38
C SER A 5 19.15 -5.36 9.34
N ASN A 6 18.66 -5.23 8.10
CA ASN A 6 19.25 -4.41 7.06
C ASN A 6 18.21 -3.85 6.08
N LYS A 7 18.65 -2.87 5.29
CA LYS A 7 17.87 -2.17 4.27
C LYS A 7 17.29 -3.11 3.20
N ASP A 8 18.06 -4.07 2.71
CA ASP A 8 17.66 -4.91 1.58
C ASP A 8 16.54 -5.88 1.95
N GLU A 9 16.56 -6.40 3.18
CA GLU A 9 15.50 -7.21 3.76
C GLU A 9 14.21 -6.40 3.89
N LEU A 10 14.30 -5.16 4.40
CA LEU A 10 13.16 -4.26 4.50
C LEU A 10 12.56 -3.91 3.13
N VAL A 11 13.40 -3.58 2.15
CA VAL A 11 12.95 -3.30 0.77
C VAL A 11 12.25 -4.50 0.16
N THR A 12 12.79 -5.71 0.36
CA THR A 12 12.18 -6.95 -0.12
C THR A 12 10.82 -7.21 0.52
N GLN A 13 10.74 -7.05 1.85
CA GLN A 13 9.50 -7.19 2.60
C GLN A 13 8.42 -6.20 2.13
N LEU A 14 8.78 -4.92 1.99
CA LEU A 14 7.85 -3.87 1.54
C LEU A 14 7.37 -4.12 0.11
N HIS A 15 8.23 -4.58 -0.80
CA HIS A 15 7.79 -4.96 -2.14
C HIS A 15 6.76 -6.10 -2.12
N GLN A 16 7.03 -7.19 -1.38
CA GLN A 16 6.10 -8.31 -1.27
C GLN A 16 4.73 -7.89 -0.73
N GLN A 17 4.76 -7.01 0.27
CA GLN A 17 3.58 -6.44 0.88
C GLN A 17 2.79 -5.54 -0.10
N ILE A 18 3.48 -4.69 -0.86
CA ILE A 18 2.88 -3.86 -1.91
C ILE A 18 2.27 -4.73 -3.03
N ASP A 19 2.91 -5.84 -3.39
CA ASP A 19 2.40 -6.78 -4.38
C ASP A 19 1.14 -7.52 -3.90
N GLU A 20 1.08 -7.88 -2.61
CA GLU A 20 -0.13 -8.40 -1.98
C GLU A 20 -1.27 -7.37 -1.98
N ALA A 21 -0.98 -6.14 -1.56
CA ALA A 21 -1.98 -5.08 -1.57
C ALA A 21 -2.46 -4.73 -2.99
N SER A 22 -1.59 -4.84 -4.00
CA SER A 22 -1.97 -4.66 -5.41
C SER A 22 -3.03 -5.67 -5.84
N ARG A 23 -2.85 -6.94 -5.48
CA ARG A 23 -3.84 -7.99 -5.75
C ARG A 23 -5.17 -7.71 -5.06
N ASN A 24 -5.14 -7.28 -3.80
CA ASN A 24 -6.35 -6.89 -3.07
C ASN A 24 -7.07 -5.70 -3.75
N ILE A 25 -6.32 -4.70 -4.23
CA ILE A 25 -6.89 -3.56 -4.96
C ILE A 25 -7.52 -4.01 -6.28
N ASP A 26 -6.92 -4.96 -6.98
CA ASP A 26 -7.47 -5.50 -8.22
C ASP A 26 -8.76 -6.31 -7.98
N GLU A 27 -8.85 -7.04 -6.87
CA GLU A 27 -10.10 -7.67 -6.44
C GLU A 27 -11.19 -6.64 -6.12
N LEU A 28 -10.85 -5.54 -5.42
CA LEU A 28 -11.78 -4.45 -5.14
C LEU A 28 -12.30 -3.79 -6.43
N LYS A 29 -11.44 -3.61 -7.45
CA LYS A 29 -11.87 -3.12 -8.77
C LYS A 29 -12.86 -4.04 -9.44
N LEU A 30 -12.60 -5.35 -9.40
CA LEU A 30 -13.51 -6.33 -9.99
C LEU A 30 -14.89 -6.26 -9.29
N GLN A 31 -14.91 -6.19 -7.96
CA GLN A 31 -16.14 -6.06 -7.19
C GLN A 31 -16.86 -4.73 -7.47
N ALA A 32 -16.14 -3.61 -7.59
CA ALA A 32 -16.71 -2.31 -7.95
C ALA A 32 -17.44 -2.35 -9.30
N ASN A 33 -16.85 -3.04 -10.29
CA ASN A 33 -17.43 -3.20 -11.62
C ASN A 33 -18.73 -4.02 -11.61
N LEU A 34 -18.91 -4.92 -10.63
CA LEU A 34 -20.11 -5.72 -10.46
C LEU A 34 -21.19 -5.01 -9.61
N ALA A 35 -20.84 -3.90 -8.93
CA ALA A 35 -21.74 -3.17 -8.06
C ALA A 35 -22.75 -2.30 -8.83
N LYS A 36 -23.87 -1.97 -8.19
CA LYS A 36 -24.85 -0.99 -8.72
C LYS A 36 -24.20 0.39 -8.87
N ALA A 37 -24.67 1.19 -9.83
CA ALA A 37 -24.07 2.46 -10.23
C ALA A 37 -23.77 3.43 -9.06
N GLU A 38 -24.64 3.50 -8.06
CA GLU A 38 -24.52 4.41 -6.92
C GLU A 38 -23.41 3.97 -5.94
N ALA A 39 -23.28 2.67 -5.68
CA ALA A 39 -22.19 2.10 -4.87
C ALA A 39 -20.85 2.13 -5.63
N ARG A 40 -20.91 1.96 -6.95
CA ARG A 40 -19.74 1.94 -7.83
C ARG A 40 -18.92 3.23 -7.76
N SER A 41 -19.56 4.41 -7.80
CA SER A 41 -18.82 5.68 -7.77
C SER A 41 -18.04 5.88 -6.46
N ALA A 42 -18.63 5.50 -5.31
CA ALA A 42 -17.95 5.58 -4.03
C ALA A 42 -16.75 4.62 -3.95
N PHE A 43 -16.91 3.40 -4.49
CA PHE A 43 -15.83 2.43 -4.56
C PHE A 43 -14.71 2.86 -5.50
N GLU A 44 -15.03 3.40 -6.68
CA GLU A 44 -14.04 3.90 -7.63
C GLU A 44 -13.18 5.03 -7.03
N ALA A 45 -13.78 5.94 -6.27
CA ALA A 45 -13.05 7.01 -5.58
C ALA A 45 -12.10 6.47 -4.49
N ASN A 46 -12.56 5.50 -3.70
CA ASN A 46 -11.72 4.83 -2.70
C ASN A 46 -10.56 4.06 -3.35
N ILE A 47 -10.84 3.31 -4.42
CA ILE A 47 -9.83 2.56 -5.18
C ILE A 47 -8.78 3.50 -5.77
N ALA A 48 -9.18 4.61 -6.39
CA ALA A 48 -8.24 5.59 -6.95
C ALA A 48 -7.33 6.19 -5.87
N THR A 49 -7.85 6.40 -4.65
CA THR A 49 -7.06 6.84 -3.50
C THR A 49 -6.03 5.78 -3.10
N LEU A 50 -6.43 4.51 -3.03
CA LEU A 50 -5.53 3.39 -2.73
C LEU A 50 -4.43 3.24 -3.80
N GLU A 51 -4.76 3.40 -5.08
CA GLU A 51 -3.76 3.37 -6.15
C GLU A 51 -2.75 4.49 -6.03
N SER A 52 -3.21 5.71 -5.73
CA SER A 52 -2.31 6.86 -5.50
C SER A 52 -1.36 6.61 -4.32
N GLN A 53 -1.88 6.07 -3.21
CA GLN A 53 -1.07 5.74 -2.04
C GLN A 53 -0.06 4.62 -2.34
N LYS A 54 -0.46 3.60 -3.11
CA LYS A 54 0.44 2.53 -3.56
C LYS A 54 1.61 3.08 -4.37
N VAL A 55 1.36 3.97 -5.33
CA VAL A 55 2.42 4.57 -6.17
C VAL A 55 3.40 5.35 -5.30
N LYS A 56 2.91 6.17 -4.36
CA LYS A 56 3.76 6.90 -3.41
C LYS A 56 4.61 5.97 -2.55
N LEU A 57 4.05 4.85 -2.11
CA LEU A 57 4.82 3.84 -1.37
C LEU A 57 5.90 3.19 -2.23
N GLN A 58 5.61 2.87 -3.49
CA GLN A 58 6.61 2.34 -4.42
C GLN A 58 7.76 3.33 -4.63
N GLU A 59 7.47 4.62 -4.74
CA GLU A 59 8.48 5.68 -4.83
C GLU A 59 9.33 5.77 -3.55
N GLN A 60 8.70 5.72 -2.37
CA GLN A 60 9.41 5.72 -1.08
C GLN A 60 10.31 4.49 -0.91
N VAL A 61 9.83 3.30 -1.27
CA VAL A 61 10.64 2.07 -1.22
C VAL A 61 11.81 2.15 -2.19
N ASN A 62 11.60 2.72 -3.38
CA ASN A 62 12.68 2.94 -4.33
C ASN A 62 13.72 3.93 -3.80
N HIS A 63 13.29 5.03 -3.18
CA HIS A 63 14.20 5.97 -2.54
C HIS A 63 14.98 5.32 -1.38
N LEU A 64 14.29 4.53 -0.54
CA LEU A 64 14.91 3.75 0.52
C LEU A 64 15.98 2.81 -0.06
N LYS A 65 15.68 2.05 -1.11
CA LYS A 65 16.63 1.14 -1.78
C LYS A 65 17.91 1.86 -2.21
N HIS A 66 17.80 3.07 -2.75
CA HIS A 66 18.92 3.86 -3.25
C HIS A 66 19.62 4.71 -2.18
N SER A 67 19.13 4.70 -0.94
CA SER A 67 19.74 5.45 0.17
C SER A 67 21.03 4.80 0.68
N THR A 68 21.86 5.65 1.29
CA THR A 68 23.13 5.26 1.94
C THR A 68 22.90 4.65 3.32
N ASP A 69 23.90 3.92 3.82
CA ASP A 69 23.85 3.24 5.13
C ASP A 69 23.63 4.18 6.33
N ASN A 70 23.92 5.48 6.18
CA ASN A 70 23.71 6.48 7.24
C ASN A 70 22.32 7.15 7.17
N ALA A 71 21.56 6.95 6.11
CA ALA A 71 20.29 7.65 5.86
C ALA A 71 19.08 6.71 5.77
N TRP A 72 19.30 5.39 5.61
CA TRP A 72 18.21 4.44 5.38
C TRP A 72 17.30 4.26 6.59
N GLN A 73 17.78 4.46 7.83
CA GLN A 73 16.96 4.24 9.04
C GLN A 73 15.79 5.22 9.14
N GLU A 74 16.04 6.51 8.91
CA GLU A 74 14.99 7.53 8.92
C GLU A 74 13.98 7.31 7.77
N LEU A 75 14.50 6.95 6.59
CA LEU A 75 13.66 6.62 5.43
C LEU A 75 12.83 5.36 5.68
N ALA A 76 13.38 4.37 6.38
CA ALA A 76 12.73 3.13 6.74
C ALA A 76 11.54 3.39 7.69
N GLU A 77 11.73 4.20 8.73
CA GLU A 77 10.65 4.57 9.66
C GLU A 77 9.51 5.29 8.94
N GLY A 78 9.84 6.26 8.07
CA GLY A 78 8.86 6.97 7.26
C GLY A 78 8.08 6.01 6.34
N CYS A 79 8.79 5.13 5.63
CA CYS A 79 8.18 4.17 4.73
C CYS A 79 7.30 3.14 5.46
N GLN A 80 7.72 2.66 6.63
CA GLN A 80 6.91 1.74 7.45
C GLN A 80 5.64 2.40 7.97
N LYS A 81 5.70 3.67 8.37
CA LYS A 81 4.53 4.42 8.78
C LYS A 81 3.54 4.57 7.63
N SER A 82 4.00 5.01 6.46
CA SER A 82 3.17 5.10 5.26
C SER A 82 2.59 3.74 4.85
N TRP A 83 3.36 2.66 4.99
CA TRP A 83 2.89 1.30 4.72
C TRP A 83 1.75 0.92 5.67
N HIS A 84 1.88 1.20 6.97
CA HIS A 84 0.84 0.87 7.95
C HIS A 84 -0.47 1.62 7.68
N GLU A 85 -0.38 2.92 7.35
CA GLU A 85 -1.54 3.74 7.00
C GLU A 85 -2.24 3.21 5.74
N PHE A 86 -1.46 2.87 4.70
CA PHE A 86 -1.98 2.28 3.48
C PHE A 86 -2.64 0.91 3.72
N GLN A 87 -2.00 0.02 4.46
CA GLN A 87 -2.55 -1.29 4.79
C GLN A 87 -3.89 -1.14 5.54
N SER A 88 -3.99 -0.20 6.48
CA SER A 88 -5.25 0.11 7.17
C SER A 88 -6.34 0.59 6.19
N ALA A 89 -5.98 1.43 5.21
CA ALA A 89 -6.90 1.90 4.19
C ALA A 89 -7.42 0.75 3.30
N VAL A 90 -6.53 -0.16 2.85
CA VAL A 90 -6.90 -1.36 2.09
C VAL A 90 -7.85 -2.24 2.89
N GLN A 91 -7.54 -2.52 4.16
CA GLN A 91 -8.41 -3.34 5.02
C GLN A 91 -9.80 -2.71 5.22
N LYS A 92 -9.87 -1.39 5.39
CA LYS A 92 -11.14 -0.66 5.49
C LYS A 92 -11.95 -0.76 4.19
N ALA A 93 -11.31 -0.61 3.04
CA ALA A 93 -11.98 -0.75 1.75
C ALA A 93 -12.55 -2.16 1.57
N ILE A 94 -11.78 -3.21 1.89
CA ILE A 94 -12.25 -4.60 1.87
C ILE A 94 -13.45 -4.80 2.81
N ALA A 95 -13.41 -4.22 4.02
CA ALA A 95 -14.51 -4.34 4.97
C ALA A 95 -15.79 -3.65 4.47
N GLN A 96 -15.67 -2.47 3.84
CA GLN A 96 -16.80 -1.75 3.24
C GLN A 96 -17.45 -2.51 2.09
N PHE A 97 -16.68 -3.30 1.34
CA PHE A 97 -17.20 -4.15 0.27
C PHE A 97 -17.94 -5.39 0.77
N LYS A 98 -17.57 -5.91 1.94
CA LYS A 98 -18.19 -7.10 2.55
C LYS A 98 -19.43 -6.79 3.38
N ALA A 99 -19.64 -5.53 3.74
CA ALA A 99 -20.77 -5.05 4.53
C ALA A 99 -22.02 -4.85 3.66
#